data_AF-M5TR44-F1
#
_entry.id   AF-M5TR44-F1
#
_cell.length_a   1.000
_cell.length_b   1.000
_cell.length_c   1.000
_cell.angle_alpha   90.00
_cell.angle_beta   90.00
_cell.angle_gamma   90.00
#
_symmetry.space_group_name_H-M   'P 1'
#
loop_
_entity.id
_entity.type
_entity.pdbx_description
1 polymer ?
#
loop_
_entity_poly.entity_id
_entity_poly.type
_entity_poly.pdbx_seq_one_letter_code
_entity_poly.pdbx_strand_id
1 'polypeptide(L)'
;MRYAFRLAELLGHTPDRRKRPGTIKAIVEHTGLDRHQVASLLKNEAKYIPLDALSRLCDYLIDQGHATAEELPGALFAINAENFWELLARRSDIEIVVGVRQGEGEASPENAMVVASDSVLVGELLNGISTLGGVAKHFGESTGAEPAGRPADVPSPDRIQQSLVWSPGQVSLEDARARATEVFDGFQNATGDRGMICIGSVKSNPTVELLFSDAFGCTPFVTEDDVDDVSARSCPFFLRYRDSDPKPDGASAGMRLSKNEDAPHPGFYYEKDDGTWEYAGGNGKDTALVFYLFREALGRLDMVLSGFSGRATRLLAKTLAIRAEEFWPPVYEENGIQVGAFLVQYEDAEGKPDRSDLLHNTGGAAKIMPLPREAIARRMDRR
;
A
#
# COMPACT_ATOMS: atom_id res chain seq x y z
N MET A 1 15.73 4.53 4.37
CA MET A 1 15.75 5.44 5.53
C MET A 1 16.29 6.81 5.14
N ARG A 2 15.41 7.80 4.93
CA ARG A 2 15.81 9.19 4.64
C ARG A 2 15.54 10.00 5.91
N TYR A 3 16.58 10.58 6.50
CA TYR A 3 16.39 11.48 7.64
C TYR A 3 15.73 12.78 7.16
N ALA A 4 14.73 13.23 7.91
CA ALA A 4 13.91 14.38 7.65
C ALA A 4 14.07 15.39 8.77
N PHE A 5 14.31 16.63 8.40
CA PHE A 5 14.41 17.74 9.33
C PHE A 5 13.05 18.43 9.49
N ARG A 6 12.37 18.22 10.62
CA ARG A 6 10.97 18.62 10.88
C ARG A 6 10.80 20.06 11.37
N LEU A 7 11.72 20.95 11.01
CA LEU A 7 11.70 22.33 11.50
C LEU A 7 10.40 23.08 11.13
N ALA A 8 9.92 22.93 9.90
CA ALA A 8 8.68 23.61 9.48
C ALA A 8 7.45 23.11 10.24
N GLU A 9 7.42 21.84 10.59
CA GLU A 9 6.29 21.23 11.29
C GLU A 9 6.22 21.69 12.75
N LEU A 10 7.34 21.67 13.47
CA LEU A 10 7.43 22.17 14.85
C LEU A 10 7.05 23.65 14.94
N LEU A 11 7.33 24.42 13.90
CA LEU A 11 7.01 25.86 13.82
C LEU A 11 5.59 26.13 13.32
N GLY A 12 4.82 25.12 12.88
CA GLY A 12 3.55 25.32 12.19
C GLY A 12 3.68 26.15 10.90
N HIS A 13 4.85 26.11 10.26
CA HIS A 13 5.19 26.94 9.11
C HIS A 13 4.51 26.44 7.84
N THR A 14 3.49 27.17 7.38
CA THR A 14 2.85 26.94 6.08
C THR A 14 3.47 27.88 5.02
N PRO A 15 4.02 27.36 3.92
CA PRO A 15 4.62 28.20 2.87
C PRO A 15 3.55 28.94 2.07
N ASP A 16 3.15 30.12 2.55
CA ASP A 16 2.25 31.04 1.84
C ASP A 16 3.08 32.12 1.12
N ARG A 17 3.03 32.14 -0.23
CA ARG A 17 3.72 33.13 -1.08
C ARG A 17 3.28 34.57 -0.81
N ARG A 18 2.12 34.79 -0.15
CA ARG A 18 1.58 36.12 0.14
C ARG A 18 1.90 36.63 1.55
N LYS A 19 2.34 35.76 2.48
CA LYS A 19 2.76 36.17 3.82
C LYS A 19 4.27 36.36 3.85
N ARG A 20 4.74 37.55 4.26
CA ARG A 20 6.17 37.78 4.51
C ARG A 20 6.60 36.94 5.73
N PRO A 21 7.54 35.99 5.60
CA PRO A 21 7.85 35.07 6.69
C PRO A 21 8.79 35.75 7.69
N GLY A 22 8.23 36.33 8.76
CA GLY A 22 9.02 36.80 9.91
C GLY A 22 9.84 35.69 10.56
N THR A 23 9.38 34.45 10.45
CA THR A 23 10.00 33.23 10.99
C THR A 23 11.44 33.02 10.52
N ILE A 24 11.72 33.19 9.22
CA ILE A 24 13.09 33.00 8.69
C ILE A 24 14.03 34.03 9.31
N LYS A 25 13.59 35.29 9.40
CA LYS A 25 14.39 36.37 10.00
C LYS A 25 14.67 36.10 11.48
N ALA A 26 13.66 35.67 12.24
CA ALA A 26 13.78 35.37 13.66
C ALA A 26 14.79 34.23 13.92
N ILE A 27 14.72 33.16 13.12
CA ILE A 27 15.67 32.04 13.22
C ILE A 27 17.09 32.51 12.87
N VAL A 28 17.26 33.27 11.79
CA VAL A 28 18.57 33.84 11.40
C VAL A 28 19.16 34.69 12.53
N GLU A 29 18.37 35.56 13.14
CA GLU A 29 18.81 36.45 14.24
C GLU A 29 19.18 35.66 15.50
N HIS A 30 18.47 34.59 15.83
CA HIS A 30 18.72 33.81 17.04
C HIS A 30 19.85 32.78 16.87
N THR A 31 19.91 32.12 15.71
CA THR A 31 20.86 31.02 15.47
C THR A 31 22.18 31.48 14.83
N GLY A 32 22.16 32.61 14.11
CA GLY A 32 23.27 33.06 13.27
C GLY A 32 23.43 32.29 11.96
N LEU A 33 22.47 31.42 11.60
CA LEU A 33 22.44 30.73 10.31
C LEU A 33 22.18 31.70 9.15
N ASP A 34 22.68 31.37 7.96
CA ASP A 34 22.35 32.13 6.75
C ASP A 34 20.86 31.95 6.36
N ARG A 35 20.28 32.97 5.74
CA ARG A 35 18.88 32.96 5.31
C ARG A 35 18.56 31.81 4.36
N HIS A 36 19.46 31.47 3.43
CA HIS A 36 19.27 30.37 2.50
C HIS A 36 19.35 29.03 3.23
N GLN A 37 20.26 28.88 4.19
CA GLN A 37 20.32 27.68 5.03
C GLN A 37 19.04 27.48 5.83
N VAL A 38 18.51 28.51 6.48
CA VAL A 38 17.23 28.44 7.21
C VAL A 38 16.08 28.09 6.25
N ALA A 39 16.04 28.68 5.05
CA ALA A 39 15.05 28.34 4.05
C ALA A 39 15.15 26.87 3.59
N SER A 40 16.36 26.36 3.37
CA SER A 40 16.58 24.95 3.04
C SER A 40 16.24 24.00 4.20
N LEU A 41 16.47 24.40 5.45
CA LEU A 41 16.07 23.62 6.63
C LEU A 41 14.54 23.55 6.75
N LEU A 42 13.83 24.67 6.52
CA LEU A 42 12.35 24.70 6.51
C LEU A 42 11.75 23.87 5.37
N LYS A 43 12.47 23.70 4.27
CA LYS A 43 12.06 22.85 3.14
C LYS A 43 12.54 21.41 3.23
N ASN A 44 13.28 21.04 4.28
CA ASN A 44 13.92 19.72 4.41
C ASN A 44 14.87 19.39 3.23
N GLU A 45 15.55 20.40 2.67
CA GLU A 45 16.51 20.29 1.56
C GLU A 45 17.97 20.33 2.04
N ALA A 46 18.21 20.72 3.29
CA ALA A 46 19.55 20.84 3.85
C ALA A 46 20.18 19.45 4.11
N LYS A 47 21.37 19.21 3.54
CA LYS A 47 22.09 17.93 3.70
C LYS A 47 22.81 17.80 5.05
N TYR A 48 23.13 18.91 5.70
CA TYR A 48 23.82 18.95 6.98
C TYR A 48 23.48 20.24 7.71
N ILE A 49 23.55 20.20 9.05
CA ILE A 49 23.50 21.36 9.93
C ILE A 49 24.69 21.28 10.89
N PRO A 50 25.50 22.34 11.07
CA PRO A 50 26.56 22.34 12.07
C PRO A 50 25.98 22.11 13.48
N LEU A 51 26.65 21.34 14.32
CA LEU A 51 26.16 20.98 15.67
C LEU A 51 25.88 22.20 16.54
N ASP A 52 26.73 23.21 16.46
CA ASP A 52 26.61 24.49 17.17
C ASP A 52 25.40 25.30 16.67
N ALA A 53 25.05 25.18 15.39
CA ALA A 53 23.86 25.82 14.85
C ALA A 53 22.59 25.03 15.21
N LEU A 54 22.68 23.69 15.24
CA LEU A 54 21.61 22.81 15.73
C LEU A 54 21.31 23.08 17.20
N SER A 55 22.33 23.25 18.04
CA SER A 55 22.15 23.61 19.45
C SER A 55 21.37 24.91 19.60
N ARG A 56 21.77 25.97 18.90
CA ARG A 56 21.07 27.27 18.95
C ARG A 56 19.65 27.21 18.38
N LEU A 57 19.43 26.32 17.42
CA LEU A 57 18.09 26.09 16.88
C LEU A 57 17.20 25.36 17.88
N CYS A 58 17.74 24.41 18.64
CA CYS A 58 17.03 23.80 19.77
C CYS A 58 16.70 24.85 20.84
N ASP A 59 17.67 25.69 21.22
CA ASP A 59 17.45 26.78 22.18
C ASP A 59 16.33 27.73 21.71
N TYR A 60 16.34 28.11 20.43
CA TYR A 60 15.27 28.90 19.82
C TYR A 60 13.89 28.24 19.95
N LEU A 61 13.79 26.93 19.67
CA LEU A 61 12.52 26.21 19.73
C LEU A 61 11.99 26.11 21.17
N ILE A 62 12.87 25.97 22.15
CA ILE A 62 12.52 25.97 23.58
C ILE A 62 12.05 27.36 24.00
N ASP A 63 12.83 28.39 23.68
CA ASP A 63 12.55 29.80 24.05
C ASP A 63 11.24 30.31 23.46
N GLN A 64 10.88 29.86 22.26
CA GLN A 64 9.63 30.21 21.59
C GLN A 64 8.47 29.26 21.93
N GLY A 65 8.69 28.25 22.78
CA GLY A 65 7.65 27.32 23.24
C GLY A 65 7.15 26.34 22.19
N HIS A 66 7.97 26.04 21.17
CA HIS A 66 7.63 25.09 20.10
C HIS A 66 7.95 23.63 20.46
N ALA A 67 8.86 23.39 21.41
CA ALA A 67 9.22 22.06 21.89
C ALA A 67 9.82 22.14 23.31
N THR A 68 9.86 21.03 24.02
CA THR A 68 10.54 20.94 25.33
C THR A 68 11.99 20.46 25.19
N ALA A 69 12.81 20.71 26.21
CA ALA A 69 14.21 20.27 26.23
C ALA A 69 14.36 18.74 26.19
N GLU A 70 13.36 17.99 26.67
CA GLU A 70 13.37 16.52 26.69
C GLU A 70 13.11 15.91 25.31
N GLU A 71 12.43 16.64 24.43
CA GLU A 71 12.07 16.18 23.09
C GLU A 71 13.16 16.48 22.04
N LEU A 72 14.06 17.41 22.31
CA LEU A 72 15.10 17.87 21.38
C LEU A 72 16.47 17.20 21.65
N PRO A 73 17.28 16.93 20.61
CA PRO A 73 17.04 17.23 19.19
C PRO A 73 16.16 16.16 18.50
N GLY A 74 15.70 15.12 19.20
CA GLY A 74 14.94 14.02 18.61
C GLY A 74 13.74 14.45 17.78
N ALA A 75 12.95 15.41 18.26
CA ALA A 75 11.79 15.95 17.56
C ALA A 75 12.12 16.67 16.23
N LEU A 76 13.36 17.17 16.07
CA LEU A 76 13.82 17.78 14.82
C LEU A 76 14.13 16.75 13.74
N PHE A 77 14.43 15.52 14.12
CA PHE A 77 14.81 14.46 13.19
C PHE A 77 13.76 13.37 13.18
N ALA A 78 13.08 13.21 12.04
CA ALA A 78 12.31 12.01 11.78
C ALA A 78 12.97 11.18 10.70
N ILE A 79 12.57 9.91 10.63
CA ILE A 79 12.72 9.15 9.42
C ILE A 79 11.54 9.58 8.54
N ASN A 80 11.81 10.19 7.38
CA ASN A 80 10.77 10.36 6.37
C ASN A 80 10.32 8.96 5.99
N ALA A 81 9.07 8.66 6.32
CA ALA A 81 8.48 7.41 5.99
C ALA A 81 8.33 7.32 4.46
N GLU A 82 8.61 6.14 3.90
CA GLU A 82 8.77 5.93 2.46
C GLU A 82 7.41 6.11 1.76
N ASN A 83 7.30 7.08 0.85
CA ASN A 83 6.09 7.26 0.05
C ASN A 83 5.73 5.95 -0.69
N PHE A 84 4.47 5.77 -1.09
CA PHE A 84 3.96 4.50 -1.62
C PHE A 84 4.87 3.83 -2.67
N TRP A 85 5.34 4.57 -3.68
CA TRP A 85 6.22 4.01 -4.70
C TRP A 85 7.65 3.79 -4.21
N GLU A 86 8.13 4.63 -3.31
CA GLU A 86 9.47 4.50 -2.72
C GLU A 86 9.56 3.26 -1.83
N LEU A 87 8.47 2.93 -1.10
CA LEU A 87 8.36 1.71 -0.30
C LEU A 87 8.62 0.45 -1.15
N LEU A 88 8.02 0.41 -2.33
CA LEU A 88 8.20 -0.68 -3.30
C LEU A 88 9.59 -0.62 -3.97
N ALA A 89 9.96 0.52 -4.53
CA ALA A 89 11.16 0.66 -5.35
C ALA A 89 12.48 0.48 -4.57
N ARG A 90 12.44 0.62 -3.24
CA ARG A 90 13.60 0.36 -2.37
C ARG A 90 13.84 -1.11 -2.08
N ARG A 91 12.87 -2.00 -2.34
CA ARG A 91 13.06 -3.43 -2.10
C ARG A 91 14.08 -3.99 -3.08
N SER A 92 15.15 -4.61 -2.59
CA SER A 92 16.15 -5.27 -3.46
C SER A 92 15.52 -6.36 -4.32
N ASP A 93 14.67 -7.20 -3.74
CA ASP A 93 13.98 -8.28 -4.46
C ASP A 93 12.45 -8.07 -4.45
N ILE A 94 11.80 -8.03 -5.62
CA ILE A 94 10.34 -8.03 -5.73
C ILE A 94 9.84 -9.30 -6.40
N GLU A 95 8.88 -9.96 -5.77
CA GLU A 95 8.13 -11.09 -6.33
C GLU A 95 6.67 -10.70 -6.58
N ILE A 96 6.26 -10.71 -7.85
CA ILE A 96 4.87 -10.45 -8.27
C ILE A 96 4.18 -11.79 -8.48
N VAL A 97 3.20 -12.11 -7.64
CA VAL A 97 2.44 -13.37 -7.72
C VAL A 97 1.13 -13.13 -8.46
N VAL A 98 0.90 -13.89 -9.53
CA VAL A 98 -0.27 -13.72 -10.41
C VAL A 98 -1.01 -15.04 -10.58
N GLY A 99 -2.34 -14.96 -10.49
CA GLY A 99 -3.24 -16.07 -10.75
C GLY A 99 -3.33 -16.42 -12.24
N VAL A 100 -3.20 -17.71 -12.57
CA VAL A 100 -3.39 -18.22 -13.94
C VAL A 100 -4.62 -19.11 -14.05
N ARG A 101 -5.19 -19.10 -15.25
CA ARG A 101 -6.31 -19.94 -15.66
C ARG A 101 -5.88 -20.93 -16.71
N GLN A 102 -6.53 -22.08 -16.74
CA GLN A 102 -6.29 -23.06 -17.78
C GLN A 102 -7.00 -22.62 -19.06
N GLY A 103 -6.27 -22.60 -20.17
CA GLY A 103 -6.81 -22.35 -21.51
C GLY A 103 -7.67 -23.50 -22.03
N GLU A 104 -8.37 -23.23 -23.13
CA GLU A 104 -9.14 -24.27 -23.84
C GLU A 104 -8.18 -25.30 -24.44
N GLY A 105 -8.32 -26.57 -24.06
CA GLY A 105 -7.49 -27.66 -24.59
C GLY A 105 -6.92 -28.58 -23.50
N GLU A 106 -5.86 -29.31 -23.84
CA GLU A 106 -5.17 -30.20 -22.90
C GLU A 106 -4.53 -29.40 -21.75
N ALA A 107 -4.50 -30.01 -20.56
CA ALA A 107 -3.85 -29.44 -19.39
C ALA A 107 -2.33 -29.41 -19.60
N SER A 108 -1.80 -28.26 -20.01
CA SER A 108 -0.37 -28.01 -20.13
C SER A 108 0.00 -26.65 -19.53
N PRO A 109 1.22 -26.48 -19.00
CA PRO A 109 1.71 -25.19 -18.54
C PRO A 109 1.69 -24.11 -19.65
N GLU A 110 1.86 -24.52 -20.91
CA GLU A 110 1.84 -23.61 -22.07
C GLU A 110 0.44 -23.04 -22.36
N ASN A 111 -0.61 -23.69 -21.87
CA ASN A 111 -1.99 -23.24 -21.96
C ASN A 111 -2.43 -22.36 -20.78
N ALA A 112 -1.52 -22.01 -19.87
CA ALA A 112 -1.85 -21.11 -18.75
C ALA A 112 -2.02 -19.66 -19.24
N MET A 113 -3.15 -19.04 -18.89
CA MET A 113 -3.49 -17.68 -19.29
C MET A 113 -3.64 -16.77 -18.08
N VAL A 114 -3.09 -15.55 -18.18
CA VAL A 114 -3.32 -14.46 -17.22
C VAL A 114 -4.48 -13.60 -17.71
N VAL A 115 -5.37 -13.19 -16.79
CA VAL A 115 -6.48 -12.30 -17.13
C VAL A 115 -5.94 -10.93 -17.53
N ALA A 116 -6.46 -10.35 -18.62
CA ALA A 116 -5.97 -9.08 -19.16
C ALA A 116 -5.96 -7.92 -18.14
N SER A 117 -6.93 -7.87 -17.22
CA SER A 117 -6.96 -6.86 -16.15
C SER A 117 -5.76 -6.95 -15.23
N ASP A 118 -5.32 -8.16 -14.90
CA ASP A 118 -4.23 -8.42 -13.98
C ASP A 118 -2.90 -8.07 -14.66
N SER A 119 -2.76 -8.40 -15.96
CA SER A 119 -1.62 -7.98 -16.78
C SER A 119 -1.47 -6.46 -16.86
N VAL A 120 -2.59 -5.72 -17.00
CA VAL A 120 -2.57 -4.24 -17.00
C VAL A 120 -2.10 -3.71 -15.65
N LEU A 121 -2.60 -4.27 -14.54
CA LEU A 121 -2.20 -3.86 -13.20
C LEU A 121 -0.71 -4.16 -12.93
N VAL A 122 -0.21 -5.32 -13.37
CA VAL A 122 1.22 -5.64 -13.32
C VAL A 122 2.05 -4.64 -14.11
N GLY A 123 1.61 -4.27 -15.32
CA GLY A 123 2.27 -3.25 -16.14
C GLY A 123 2.40 -1.90 -15.43
N GLU A 124 1.32 -1.45 -14.79
CA GLU A 124 1.34 -0.19 -14.02
C GLU A 124 2.22 -0.28 -12.77
N LEU A 125 2.29 -1.43 -12.11
CA LEU A 125 3.23 -1.63 -11.00
C LEU A 125 4.67 -1.52 -11.45
N LEU A 126 5.04 -2.22 -12.52
CA LEU A 126 6.40 -2.17 -13.07
C LEU A 126 6.78 -0.75 -13.48
N ASN A 127 5.84 -0.01 -14.09
CA ASN A 127 6.03 1.40 -14.40
C ASN A 127 6.21 2.27 -13.15
N GLY A 128 5.36 2.08 -12.13
CA GLY A 128 5.42 2.84 -10.88
C GLY A 128 6.72 2.58 -10.10
N ILE A 129 7.13 1.32 -9.96
CA ILE A 129 8.37 0.89 -9.30
C ILE A 129 9.59 1.47 -10.02
N SER A 130 9.65 1.38 -11.35
CA SER A 130 10.81 1.85 -12.13
C SER A 130 10.92 3.38 -12.25
N THR A 131 9.83 4.11 -12.03
CA THR A 131 9.79 5.58 -12.22
C THR A 131 9.50 6.38 -10.95
N LEU A 132 9.34 5.72 -9.80
CA LEU A 132 8.79 6.30 -8.57
C LEU A 132 7.49 7.06 -8.83
N GLY A 133 6.56 6.44 -9.57
CA GLY A 133 5.30 7.10 -9.97
C GLY A 133 5.50 8.34 -10.85
N GLY A 134 6.57 8.37 -11.66
CA GLY A 134 6.94 9.51 -12.50
C GLY A 134 7.74 10.62 -11.80
N VAL A 135 7.92 10.55 -10.47
CA VAL A 135 8.66 11.57 -9.70
C VAL A 135 10.17 11.51 -9.97
N ALA A 136 10.69 10.37 -10.43
CA ALA A 136 12.09 10.22 -10.86
C ALA A 136 12.53 11.27 -11.90
N LYS A 137 11.62 11.71 -12.78
CA LYS A 137 11.89 12.73 -13.81
C LYS A 137 12.15 14.11 -13.21
N HIS A 138 11.50 14.44 -12.09
CA HIS A 138 11.67 15.72 -11.41
C HIS A 138 12.95 15.81 -10.57
N PHE A 139 13.50 14.66 -10.14
CA PHE A 139 14.82 14.62 -9.51
C PHE A 139 15.94 15.04 -10.48
N GLY A 140 15.79 14.78 -11.78
CA GLY A 140 16.74 15.20 -12.81
C GLY A 140 16.69 16.68 -13.19
N GLU A 141 15.55 17.36 -12.99
CA GLU A 141 15.35 18.76 -13.43
C GLU A 141 15.56 19.79 -12.31
N SER A 142 15.55 19.38 -11.03
CA SER A 142 15.60 20.31 -9.89
C SER A 142 16.99 20.90 -9.59
N THR A 143 18.05 20.41 -10.21
CA THR A 143 19.42 20.94 -10.03
C THR A 143 19.90 21.65 -11.30
N GLY A 144 19.38 22.86 -11.52
CA GLY A 144 19.98 23.82 -12.44
C GLY A 144 21.30 24.38 -11.89
N ALA A 145 22.33 23.54 -11.76
CA ALA A 145 23.73 23.94 -11.65
C ALA A 145 24.68 22.71 -11.69
N GLU A 146 25.57 22.74 -12.67
CA GLU A 146 26.86 22.05 -12.79
C GLU A 146 26.93 20.59 -13.31
N PRO A 147 28.03 20.26 -14.07
CA PRO A 147 28.08 19.15 -15.02
C PRO A 147 28.73 17.88 -14.44
N ALA A 148 28.43 16.74 -15.07
CA ALA A 148 29.19 15.49 -14.98
C ALA A 148 29.49 14.96 -13.55
N GLY A 149 28.44 14.55 -12.83
CA GLY A 149 28.55 13.71 -11.65
C GLY A 149 27.30 12.86 -11.53
N ARG A 150 27.48 11.53 -11.41
CA ARG A 150 26.49 10.43 -11.38
C ARG A 150 25.00 10.83 -11.32
N PRO A 151 24.14 10.29 -12.22
CA PRO A 151 22.69 10.48 -12.10
C PRO A 151 22.27 10.12 -10.67
N ALA A 152 21.40 10.93 -10.07
CA ALA A 152 20.83 10.62 -8.77
C ALA A 152 20.29 9.18 -8.83
N ASP A 153 20.80 8.33 -7.94
CA ASP A 153 20.48 6.90 -7.94
C ASP A 153 19.02 6.75 -7.56
N VAL A 154 18.16 6.58 -8.57
CA VAL A 154 16.73 6.34 -8.38
C VAL A 154 16.65 4.92 -7.79
N PRO A 155 16.12 4.76 -6.56
CA PRO A 155 15.93 3.44 -6.00
C PRO A 155 15.17 2.56 -6.99
N SER A 156 15.73 1.39 -7.28
CA SER A 156 15.10 0.38 -8.10
C SER A 156 15.48 -1.00 -7.57
N PRO A 157 14.58 -1.99 -7.67
CA PRO A 157 14.90 -3.36 -7.27
C PRO A 157 16.02 -3.95 -8.11
N ASP A 158 16.89 -4.72 -7.47
CA ASP A 158 17.95 -5.49 -8.12
C ASP A 158 17.36 -6.65 -8.95
N ARG A 159 16.26 -7.25 -8.45
CA ARG A 159 15.56 -8.35 -9.12
C ARG A 159 14.05 -8.18 -9.01
N ILE A 160 13.38 -8.36 -10.14
CA ILE A 160 11.93 -8.49 -10.20
C ILE A 160 11.61 -9.85 -10.81
N GLN A 161 10.88 -10.69 -10.08
CA GLN A 161 10.43 -11.99 -10.52
C GLN A 161 8.90 -12.07 -10.56
N GLN A 162 8.37 -12.83 -11.51
CA GLN A 162 6.94 -13.11 -11.60
C GLN A 162 6.69 -14.60 -11.36
N SER A 163 5.87 -14.91 -10.36
CA SER A 163 5.47 -16.26 -10.01
C SER A 163 4.01 -16.50 -10.38
N LEU A 164 3.75 -17.63 -11.02
CA LEU A 164 2.40 -18.02 -11.45
C LEU A 164 1.83 -19.08 -10.50
N VAL A 165 0.59 -18.88 -10.10
CA VAL A 165 -0.17 -19.78 -9.23
C VAL A 165 -1.54 -20.08 -9.85
N TRP A 166 -2.05 -21.29 -9.68
CA TRP A 166 -3.35 -21.64 -10.25
C TRP A 166 -4.48 -20.92 -9.54
N SER A 167 -5.39 -20.32 -10.31
CA SER A 167 -6.65 -19.82 -9.77
C SER A 167 -7.51 -20.99 -9.26
N PRO A 168 -8.17 -20.87 -8.09
CA PRO A 168 -9.11 -21.88 -7.62
C PRO A 168 -10.18 -22.23 -8.66
N GLY A 169 -10.47 -23.52 -8.79
CA GLY A 169 -11.41 -24.06 -9.77
C GLY A 169 -10.83 -24.29 -11.17
N GLN A 170 -9.53 -24.06 -11.39
CA GLN A 170 -8.84 -24.38 -12.65
C GLN A 170 -8.16 -25.75 -12.60
N VAL A 171 -7.58 -26.08 -11.44
CA VAL A 171 -7.00 -27.38 -11.11
C VAL A 171 -7.61 -27.89 -9.80
N SER A 172 -7.16 -29.04 -9.30
CA SER A 172 -7.59 -29.52 -7.98
C SER A 172 -7.26 -28.47 -6.90
N LEU A 173 -8.08 -28.38 -5.85
CA LEU A 173 -7.82 -27.44 -4.76
C LEU A 173 -6.49 -27.72 -4.07
N GLU A 174 -6.10 -29.00 -3.98
CA GLU A 174 -4.82 -29.43 -3.42
C GLU A 174 -3.65 -28.89 -4.25
N ASP A 175 -3.68 -29.04 -5.57
CA ASP A 175 -2.61 -28.55 -6.45
C ASP A 175 -2.50 -27.02 -6.43
N ALA A 176 -3.63 -26.33 -6.42
CA ALA A 176 -3.66 -24.86 -6.34
C ALA A 176 -3.06 -24.37 -5.01
N ARG A 177 -3.43 -25.00 -3.89
CA ARG A 177 -2.90 -24.68 -2.55
C ARG A 177 -1.42 -25.05 -2.43
N ALA A 178 -1.02 -26.20 -2.96
CA ALA A 178 0.38 -26.66 -2.93
C ALA A 178 1.29 -25.69 -3.67
N ARG A 179 0.91 -25.26 -4.89
CA ARG A 179 1.68 -24.28 -5.65
C ARG A 179 1.74 -22.91 -4.96
N ALA A 180 0.63 -22.47 -4.37
CA ALA A 180 0.58 -21.21 -3.61
C ALA A 180 1.54 -21.23 -2.41
N THR A 181 1.54 -22.36 -1.68
CA THR A 181 2.36 -22.60 -0.49
C THR A 181 3.83 -22.66 -0.86
N GLU A 182 4.18 -23.37 -1.94
CA GLU A 182 5.55 -23.43 -2.46
C GLU A 182 6.11 -22.02 -2.74
N VAL A 183 5.34 -21.18 -3.45
CA VAL A 183 5.73 -19.79 -3.76
C VAL A 183 5.86 -18.95 -2.50
N PHE A 184 4.87 -19.03 -1.60
CA PHE A 184 4.85 -18.24 -0.38
C PHE A 184 5.98 -18.63 0.58
N ASP A 185 6.20 -19.93 0.81
CA ASP A 185 7.27 -20.43 1.66
C ASP A 185 8.65 -20.12 1.07
N GLY A 186 8.79 -20.18 -0.25
CA GLY A 186 10.01 -19.72 -0.94
C GLY A 186 10.35 -18.27 -0.59
N PHE A 187 9.34 -17.39 -0.60
CA PHE A 187 9.49 -15.99 -0.21
C PHE A 187 9.72 -15.79 1.30
N GLN A 188 9.04 -16.57 2.16
CA GLN A 188 9.26 -16.52 3.61
C GLN A 188 10.71 -16.89 3.97
N ASN A 189 11.22 -17.95 3.36
CA ASN A 189 12.54 -18.52 3.64
C ASN A 189 13.68 -17.74 3.00
N ALA A 190 13.39 -16.84 2.06
CA ALA A 190 14.38 -15.92 1.53
C ALA A 190 14.92 -14.99 2.65
N THR A 191 16.12 -14.44 2.44
CA THR A 191 16.74 -13.49 3.39
C THR A 191 17.00 -12.17 2.69
N GLY A 192 17.15 -11.10 3.47
CA GLY A 192 17.38 -9.77 2.94
C GLY A 192 16.10 -9.03 2.58
N ASP A 193 16.32 -7.85 2.00
CA ASP A 193 15.31 -6.84 1.73
C ASP A 193 14.44 -7.20 0.53
N ARG A 194 13.13 -7.35 0.75
CA ARG A 194 12.26 -7.95 -0.25
C ARG A 194 10.79 -7.54 -0.15
N GLY A 195 10.08 -7.66 -1.26
CA GLY A 195 8.64 -7.44 -1.36
C GLY A 195 7.92 -8.55 -2.11
N MET A 196 6.76 -8.97 -1.63
CA MET A 196 5.82 -9.80 -2.38
C MET A 196 4.56 -9.00 -2.71
N ILE A 197 4.14 -9.03 -3.97
CA ILE A 197 2.94 -8.35 -4.46
C ILE A 197 1.99 -9.40 -5.06
N CYS A 198 0.91 -9.70 -4.36
CA CYS A 198 -0.13 -10.59 -4.85
C CYS A 198 -1.17 -9.80 -5.66
N ILE A 199 -1.34 -10.18 -6.92
CA ILE A 199 -2.37 -9.63 -7.80
C ILE A 199 -3.61 -10.51 -7.76
N GLY A 200 -4.77 -9.89 -7.51
CA GLY A 200 -6.07 -10.54 -7.48
C GLY A 200 -6.61 -10.76 -6.07
N SER A 201 -7.61 -11.62 -5.95
CA SER A 201 -8.25 -12.00 -4.67
C SER A 201 -8.02 -13.47 -4.40
N VAL A 202 -8.45 -13.98 -3.24
CA VAL A 202 -8.43 -15.42 -2.95
C VAL A 202 -9.15 -16.28 -4.00
N LYS A 203 -10.07 -15.71 -4.80
CA LYS A 203 -10.75 -16.41 -5.92
C LYS A 203 -9.87 -16.63 -7.15
N SER A 204 -8.78 -15.88 -7.29
CA SER A 204 -7.90 -15.90 -8.45
C SER A 204 -6.45 -16.17 -8.09
N ASN A 205 -6.04 -15.86 -6.87
CA ASN A 205 -4.69 -16.00 -6.38
C ASN A 205 -4.73 -16.54 -4.92
N PRO A 206 -4.51 -17.85 -4.71
CA PRO A 206 -4.57 -18.45 -3.39
C PRO A 206 -3.45 -17.98 -2.45
N THR A 207 -2.36 -17.40 -2.96
CA THR A 207 -1.28 -16.83 -2.13
C THR A 207 -1.76 -15.62 -1.31
N VAL A 208 -2.82 -14.92 -1.76
CA VAL A 208 -3.46 -13.84 -1.00
C VAL A 208 -3.91 -14.31 0.39
N GLU A 209 -4.44 -15.53 0.48
CA GLU A 209 -4.91 -16.08 1.75
C GLU A 209 -3.75 -16.40 2.71
N LEU A 210 -2.63 -16.90 2.17
CA LEU A 210 -1.41 -17.14 2.96
C LEU A 210 -0.82 -15.83 3.49
N LEU A 211 -0.84 -14.77 2.69
CA LEU A 211 -0.39 -13.44 3.10
C LEU A 211 -1.24 -12.89 4.24
N PHE A 212 -2.57 -12.98 4.15
CA PHE A 212 -3.47 -12.55 5.22
C PHE A 212 -3.37 -13.43 6.46
N SER A 213 -3.13 -14.73 6.30
CA SER A 213 -2.82 -15.64 7.42
C SER A 213 -1.57 -15.21 8.18
N ASP A 214 -0.48 -14.88 7.49
CA ASP A 214 0.74 -14.38 8.14
C ASP A 214 0.55 -12.96 8.73
N ALA A 215 -0.30 -12.13 8.13
CA ALA A 215 -0.58 -10.79 8.63
C ALA A 215 -1.42 -10.80 9.92
N PHE A 216 -2.50 -11.58 9.96
CA PHE A 216 -3.52 -11.54 11.02
C PHE A 216 -3.59 -12.80 11.89
N GLY A 217 -2.71 -13.78 11.68
CA GLY A 217 -2.63 -14.98 12.52
C GLY A 217 -3.77 -15.98 12.32
N CYS A 218 -4.49 -15.94 11.20
CA CYS A 218 -5.56 -16.89 10.90
C CYS A 218 -5.02 -18.19 10.29
N THR A 219 -5.86 -19.23 10.27
CA THR A 219 -5.52 -20.48 9.57
C THR A 219 -5.83 -20.32 8.08
N PRO A 220 -4.85 -20.48 7.17
CA PRO A 220 -5.09 -20.27 5.75
C PRO A 220 -6.00 -21.35 5.19
N PHE A 221 -6.81 -20.98 4.20
CA PHE A 221 -7.72 -21.89 3.49
C PHE A 221 -8.80 -22.54 4.36
N VAL A 222 -9.18 -21.89 5.46
CA VAL A 222 -10.29 -22.30 6.32
C VAL A 222 -11.35 -21.22 6.30
N THR A 223 -12.60 -21.58 6.02
CA THR A 223 -13.71 -20.63 6.00
C THR A 223 -14.04 -20.12 7.40
N GLU A 224 -14.27 -18.82 7.51
CA GLU A 224 -14.79 -18.16 8.70
C GLU A 224 -16.29 -17.83 8.59
N ASP A 225 -17.02 -18.45 7.65
CA ASP A 225 -18.47 -18.25 7.49
C ASP A 225 -19.25 -18.61 8.78
N ASP A 226 -18.79 -19.60 9.53
CA ASP A 226 -19.51 -20.15 10.68
C ASP A 226 -18.90 -19.75 12.05
N VAL A 227 -18.08 -18.70 12.11
CA VAL A 227 -17.65 -18.13 13.40
C VAL A 227 -18.86 -17.65 14.19
N ASP A 228 -18.78 -17.68 15.53
CA ASP A 228 -19.93 -17.38 16.39
C ASP A 228 -20.39 -15.91 16.27
N ASP A 229 -19.45 -14.99 16.08
CA ASP A 229 -19.71 -13.55 16.01
C ASP A 229 -18.78 -12.86 15.00
N VAL A 230 -19.21 -11.75 14.40
CA VAL A 230 -18.41 -10.99 13.43
C VAL A 230 -17.13 -10.41 14.01
N SER A 231 -17.11 -10.15 15.31
CA SER A 231 -15.89 -9.77 16.03
C SER A 231 -14.88 -10.91 16.12
N ALA A 232 -15.26 -12.17 15.89
CA ALA A 232 -14.36 -13.32 15.89
C ALA A 232 -13.63 -13.53 14.56
N ARG A 233 -14.02 -12.85 13.47
CA ARG A 233 -13.30 -12.90 12.19
C ARG A 233 -11.85 -12.47 12.35
N SER A 234 -10.93 -13.02 11.60
CA SER A 234 -9.50 -12.68 11.76
C SER A 234 -9.10 -11.41 11.00
N CYS A 235 -9.63 -11.24 9.79
CA CYS A 235 -9.32 -10.09 8.95
C CYS A 235 -10.26 -8.90 9.25
N PRO A 236 -9.78 -7.64 9.16
CA PRO A 236 -10.60 -6.43 9.34
C PRO A 236 -11.42 -6.05 8.09
N PHE A 237 -11.34 -6.89 7.06
CA PHE A 237 -12.11 -6.81 5.82
C PHE A 237 -12.56 -8.21 5.41
N PHE A 238 -13.58 -8.27 4.57
CA PHE A 238 -14.20 -9.51 4.14
C PHE A 238 -14.66 -9.39 2.69
N LEU A 239 -14.25 -10.33 1.85
CA LEU A 239 -14.72 -10.45 0.48
C LEU A 239 -15.90 -11.44 0.41
N ARG A 240 -17.11 -10.94 0.25
CA ARG A 240 -18.30 -11.77 -0.01
C ARG A 240 -18.34 -12.20 -1.47
N TYR A 241 -18.24 -13.51 -1.72
CA TYR A 241 -18.24 -14.08 -3.07
C TYR A 241 -19.56 -13.90 -3.79
N ARG A 242 -19.58 -13.85 -5.13
CA ARG A 242 -20.86 -13.99 -5.86
C ARG A 242 -21.35 -15.42 -5.77
N ASP A 243 -22.65 -15.60 -5.91
CA ASP A 243 -23.25 -16.94 -5.89
C ASP A 243 -22.74 -17.80 -7.06
N SER A 244 -22.35 -17.17 -8.16
CA SER A 244 -21.75 -17.81 -9.34
C SER A 244 -20.22 -17.99 -9.28
N ASP A 245 -19.53 -17.32 -8.36
CA ASP A 245 -18.07 -17.37 -8.30
C ASP A 245 -17.59 -18.70 -7.66
N PRO A 246 -16.34 -19.12 -7.95
CA PRO A 246 -15.65 -20.09 -7.10
C PRO A 246 -15.61 -19.59 -5.66
N LYS A 247 -15.82 -20.51 -4.71
CA LYS A 247 -15.87 -20.23 -3.26
C LYS A 247 -14.76 -21.00 -2.54
N PRO A 248 -13.48 -20.70 -2.82
CA PRO A 248 -12.41 -21.32 -2.04
C PRO A 248 -12.56 -20.92 -0.57
N ASP A 249 -12.27 -21.85 0.32
CA ASP A 249 -12.21 -21.56 1.75
C ASP A 249 -11.13 -20.51 2.03
N GLY A 250 -11.39 -19.61 2.98
CA GLY A 250 -10.45 -18.63 3.47
C GLY A 250 -11.04 -17.79 4.61
N ALA A 251 -10.16 -17.21 5.42
CA ALA A 251 -10.53 -16.32 6.51
C ALA A 251 -10.94 -14.93 5.98
N SER A 252 -10.28 -14.48 4.90
CA SER A 252 -10.50 -13.15 4.32
C SER A 252 -11.74 -13.04 3.42
N ALA A 253 -12.45 -14.15 3.16
CA ALA A 253 -13.54 -14.20 2.19
C ALA A 253 -14.52 -15.34 2.47
N GLY A 254 -15.71 -15.30 1.88
CA GLY A 254 -16.76 -16.28 2.16
C GLY A 254 -18.14 -15.88 1.65
N MET A 255 -19.19 -16.48 2.22
CA MET A 255 -20.58 -16.21 1.88
C MET A 255 -21.31 -15.36 2.92
N ARG A 256 -20.87 -15.38 4.18
CA ARG A 256 -21.50 -14.65 5.30
C ARG A 256 -20.46 -14.08 6.28
N LEU A 257 -20.84 -13.11 7.09
CA LEU A 257 -19.92 -12.50 8.07
C LEU A 257 -19.72 -13.40 9.30
N SER A 258 -20.78 -14.06 9.76
CA SER A 258 -20.74 -15.04 10.85
C SER A 258 -21.93 -16.00 10.76
N LYS A 259 -22.00 -16.97 11.68
CA LYS A 259 -23.17 -17.84 11.83
C LYS A 259 -24.48 -17.07 12.05
N ASN A 260 -24.41 -15.91 12.69
CA ASN A 260 -25.56 -15.12 13.13
C ASN A 260 -25.77 -13.83 12.30
N GLU A 261 -24.83 -13.47 11.43
CA GLU A 261 -24.88 -12.25 10.63
C GLU A 261 -24.59 -12.55 9.16
N ASP A 262 -25.57 -12.24 8.30
CA ASP A 262 -25.49 -12.47 6.87
C ASP A 262 -24.71 -11.36 6.15
N ALA A 263 -24.22 -11.65 4.95
CA ALA A 263 -23.59 -10.71 4.05
C ALA A 263 -24.41 -10.63 2.74
N PRO A 264 -25.47 -9.80 2.70
CA PRO A 264 -26.51 -9.87 1.66
C PRO A 264 -26.04 -9.46 0.26
N HIS A 265 -24.89 -8.79 0.13
CA HIS A 265 -24.42 -8.23 -1.13
C HIS A 265 -23.01 -8.72 -1.48
N PRO A 266 -22.79 -9.30 -2.68
CA PRO A 266 -21.43 -9.60 -3.16
C PRO A 266 -20.55 -8.36 -3.20
N GLY A 267 -19.35 -8.44 -2.63
CA GLY A 267 -18.43 -7.30 -2.58
C GLY A 267 -17.51 -7.31 -1.37
N PHE A 268 -16.92 -6.17 -1.08
CA PHE A 268 -16.10 -5.96 0.10
C PHE A 268 -16.93 -5.44 1.25
N TYR A 269 -16.68 -6.00 2.42
CA TYR A 269 -17.10 -5.50 3.72
C TYR A 269 -15.87 -5.15 4.53
N TYR A 270 -16.01 -4.24 5.48
CA TYR A 270 -14.95 -3.86 6.40
C TYR A 270 -15.49 -3.57 7.78
N GLU A 271 -14.63 -3.71 8.78
CA GLU A 271 -14.93 -3.39 10.16
C GLU A 271 -14.71 -1.90 10.44
N LYS A 272 -15.65 -1.28 11.15
CA LYS A 272 -15.60 0.11 11.61
C LYS A 272 -14.86 0.24 12.94
N ASP A 273 -14.53 1.46 13.35
CA ASP A 273 -13.89 1.72 14.65
C ASP A 273 -14.70 1.16 15.83
N ASP A 274 -16.03 1.15 15.71
CA ASP A 274 -16.98 0.62 16.70
C ASP A 274 -17.12 -0.92 16.71
N GLY A 275 -16.41 -1.63 15.84
CA GLY A 275 -16.45 -3.09 15.71
C GLY A 275 -17.60 -3.64 14.86
N THR A 276 -18.50 -2.78 14.37
CA THR A 276 -19.56 -3.18 13.45
C THR A 276 -19.07 -3.22 12.01
N TRP A 277 -19.74 -3.98 11.14
CA TRP A 277 -19.30 -4.18 9.76
C TRP A 277 -20.13 -3.35 8.78
N GLU A 278 -19.49 -2.84 7.73
CA GLU A 278 -20.13 -2.06 6.68
C GLU A 278 -19.79 -2.59 5.29
N TYR A 279 -20.77 -2.55 4.39
CA TYR A 279 -20.60 -2.90 2.98
C TYR A 279 -19.98 -1.74 2.20
N ALA A 280 -18.84 -2.00 1.56
CA ALA A 280 -18.10 -1.02 0.78
C ALA A 280 -18.33 -1.09 -0.73
N GLY A 281 -19.13 -2.02 -1.25
CA GLY A 281 -19.38 -2.13 -2.69
C GLY A 281 -18.78 -3.38 -3.33
N GLY A 282 -19.08 -3.58 -4.61
CA GLY A 282 -18.72 -4.75 -5.41
C GLY A 282 -19.86 -5.14 -6.37
N ASN A 283 -21.09 -5.19 -5.87
CA ASN A 283 -22.29 -5.39 -6.68
C ASN A 283 -22.87 -4.04 -7.12
N GLY A 284 -22.83 -3.75 -8.42
CA GLY A 284 -23.33 -2.47 -8.99
C GLY A 284 -22.51 -1.23 -8.60
N LYS A 285 -21.34 -1.41 -7.96
CA LYS A 285 -20.32 -0.38 -7.74
C LYS A 285 -18.99 -1.11 -7.73
N ASP A 286 -18.11 -0.86 -8.70
CA ASP A 286 -16.81 -1.52 -8.72
C ASP A 286 -16.01 -1.12 -7.47
N THR A 287 -15.35 -2.09 -6.83
CA THR A 287 -14.58 -1.86 -5.61
C THR A 287 -13.30 -2.66 -5.64
N ALA A 288 -12.22 -2.07 -5.13
CA ALA A 288 -10.92 -2.71 -5.00
C ALA A 288 -10.35 -2.55 -3.59
N LEU A 289 -9.45 -3.44 -3.21
CA LEU A 289 -8.66 -3.43 -1.99
C LEU A 289 -7.18 -3.22 -2.35
N VAL A 290 -6.55 -2.27 -1.67
CA VAL A 290 -5.10 -2.10 -1.61
C VAL A 290 -4.69 -2.38 -0.17
N PHE A 291 -3.93 -3.43 0.04
CA PHE A 291 -3.37 -3.78 1.34
C PHE A 291 -1.87 -3.90 1.23
N TYR A 292 -1.13 -3.37 2.20
CA TYR A 292 0.28 -3.68 2.39
C TYR A 292 0.64 -3.75 3.86
N LEU A 293 1.63 -4.58 4.16
CA LEU A 293 2.23 -4.78 5.47
C LEU A 293 3.74 -4.72 5.30
N PHE A 294 4.35 -3.70 5.88
CA PHE A 294 5.80 -3.54 5.92
C PHE A 294 6.33 -3.82 7.32
N ARG A 295 7.27 -4.76 7.42
CA ARG A 295 7.95 -5.12 8.67
C ARG A 295 9.39 -4.61 8.59
N GLU A 296 9.63 -3.46 9.22
CA GLU A 296 10.90 -2.73 9.10
C GLU A 296 12.10 -3.58 9.53
N ALA A 297 11.97 -4.29 10.65
CA ALA A 297 13.02 -5.14 11.20
C ALA A 297 13.46 -6.28 10.25
N LEU A 298 12.57 -6.69 9.34
CA LEU A 298 12.84 -7.75 8.37
C LEU A 298 13.17 -7.21 6.96
N GLY A 299 12.99 -5.91 6.72
CA GLY A 299 13.01 -5.35 5.36
C GLY A 299 11.98 -6.04 4.44
N ARG A 300 10.84 -6.47 5.00
CA ARG A 300 9.86 -7.31 4.29
C ARG A 300 8.57 -6.55 4.05
N LEU A 301 8.20 -6.43 2.78
CA LEU A 301 6.94 -5.88 2.31
C LEU A 301 6.02 -7.00 1.79
N ASP A 302 4.80 -7.05 2.28
CA ASP A 302 3.73 -7.89 1.74
C ASP A 302 2.64 -6.98 1.19
N MET A 303 2.18 -7.20 -0.04
CA MET A 303 1.16 -6.36 -0.68
C MET A 303 0.11 -7.22 -1.40
N VAL A 304 -1.15 -6.80 -1.30
CA VAL A 304 -2.28 -7.37 -2.05
C VAL A 304 -2.99 -6.24 -2.80
N LEU A 305 -3.17 -6.43 -4.11
CA LEU A 305 -3.93 -5.54 -4.96
C LEU A 305 -5.08 -6.32 -5.59
N SER A 306 -6.29 -6.04 -5.12
CA SER A 306 -7.45 -6.89 -5.37
C SER A 306 -8.63 -6.11 -5.92
N GLY A 307 -9.03 -6.35 -7.16
CA GLY A 307 -10.32 -5.88 -7.67
C GLY A 307 -11.43 -6.90 -7.43
N PHE A 308 -12.62 -6.45 -7.04
CA PHE A 308 -13.79 -7.34 -6.93
C PHE A 308 -14.18 -7.95 -8.29
N SER A 309 -13.94 -7.20 -9.37
CA SER A 309 -14.19 -7.54 -10.76
C SER A 309 -12.94 -7.23 -11.61
N GLY A 310 -12.84 -7.81 -12.81
CA GLY A 310 -11.77 -7.44 -13.75
C GLY A 310 -11.79 -5.95 -14.15
N ARG A 311 -12.99 -5.32 -14.15
CA ARG A 311 -13.12 -3.87 -14.35
C ARG A 311 -12.55 -3.10 -13.15
N ALA A 312 -12.87 -3.51 -11.92
CA ALA A 312 -12.32 -2.91 -10.71
C ALA A 312 -10.79 -3.03 -10.66
N THR A 313 -10.22 -4.18 -11.05
CA THR A 313 -8.75 -4.36 -11.15
C THR A 313 -8.13 -3.40 -12.17
N ARG A 314 -8.77 -3.21 -13.34
CA ARG A 314 -8.28 -2.26 -14.35
C ARG A 314 -8.40 -0.81 -13.89
N LEU A 315 -9.48 -0.46 -13.20
CA LEU A 315 -9.64 0.86 -12.60
C LEU A 315 -8.60 1.11 -11.50
N LEU A 316 -8.25 0.08 -10.72
CA LEU A 316 -7.18 0.15 -9.74
C LEU A 316 -5.82 0.46 -10.37
N ALA A 317 -5.49 -0.18 -11.50
CA ALA A 317 -4.27 0.12 -12.24
C ALA A 317 -4.17 1.63 -12.60
N LYS A 318 -5.27 2.20 -13.10
CA LYS A 318 -5.34 3.64 -13.41
C LYS A 318 -5.26 4.52 -12.15
N THR A 319 -5.90 4.11 -11.06
CA THR A 319 -5.82 4.82 -9.77
C THR A 319 -4.39 4.84 -9.26
N LEU A 320 -3.66 3.73 -9.31
CA LEU A 320 -2.25 3.67 -8.90
C LEU A 320 -1.40 4.61 -9.77
N ALA A 321 -1.61 4.61 -11.09
CA ALA A 321 -0.83 5.45 -11.99
C ALA A 321 -0.95 6.96 -11.70
N ILE A 322 -2.07 7.43 -11.13
CA ILE A 322 -2.38 8.86 -10.98
C ILE A 322 -2.41 9.31 -9.51
N ARG A 323 -2.79 8.42 -8.60
CA ARG A 323 -3.18 8.73 -7.21
C ARG A 323 -2.57 7.75 -6.21
N ALA A 324 -1.51 7.02 -6.57
CA ALA A 324 -0.86 6.08 -5.67
C ALA A 324 -0.42 6.69 -4.32
N GLU A 325 -0.01 7.97 -4.32
CA GLU A 325 0.38 8.69 -3.10
C GLU A 325 -0.78 8.82 -2.09
N GLU A 326 -2.04 8.62 -2.49
CA GLU A 326 -3.18 8.62 -1.56
C GLU A 326 -3.34 7.28 -0.81
N PHE A 327 -2.58 6.24 -1.16
CA PHE A 327 -2.42 5.02 -0.36
C PHE A 327 -1.35 5.17 0.73
N TRP A 328 -0.99 6.42 1.03
CA TRP A 328 0.00 6.83 2.01
C TRP A 328 -0.52 8.06 2.77
N PRO A 329 -0.24 8.20 4.09
CA PRO A 329 0.51 7.32 4.99
C PRO A 329 -0.18 5.97 5.28
N PRO A 330 0.50 4.99 5.91
CA PRO A 330 -0.13 3.76 6.39
C PRO A 330 -1.25 4.08 7.38
N VAL A 331 -2.27 3.23 7.43
CA VAL A 331 -3.43 3.39 8.34
C VAL A 331 -3.10 3.00 9.78
N TYR A 332 -2.07 2.17 9.96
CA TYR A 332 -1.58 1.72 11.26
C TYR A 332 -0.05 1.65 11.23
N GLU A 333 0.60 2.18 12.26
CA GLU A 333 2.05 2.16 12.42
C GLU A 333 2.43 2.04 13.89
N GLU A 334 2.90 0.86 14.31
CA GLU A 334 3.37 0.59 15.68
C GLU A 334 4.46 -0.49 15.67
N ASN A 335 5.42 -0.40 16.60
CA ASN A 335 6.46 -1.42 16.81
C ASN A 335 7.23 -1.83 15.54
N GLY A 336 7.50 -0.89 14.62
CA GLY A 336 8.21 -1.17 13.36
C GLY A 336 7.37 -1.97 12.34
N ILE A 337 6.05 -1.99 12.53
CA ILE A 337 5.07 -2.55 11.61
C ILE A 337 4.24 -1.40 11.04
N GLN A 338 4.21 -1.30 9.71
CA GLN A 338 3.36 -0.36 8.98
C GLN A 338 2.33 -1.14 8.17
N VAL A 339 1.05 -0.81 8.30
CA VAL A 339 -0.04 -1.40 7.54
C VAL A 339 -0.77 -0.31 6.79
N GLY A 340 -0.83 -0.43 5.46
CA GLY A 340 -1.79 0.30 4.65
C GLY A 340 -2.94 -0.61 4.26
N ALA A 341 -4.17 -0.18 4.49
CA ALA A 341 -5.35 -0.92 4.09
C ALA A 341 -6.41 0.06 3.60
N PHE A 342 -6.76 -0.04 2.31
CA PHE A 342 -7.61 0.93 1.64
C PHE A 342 -8.62 0.24 0.74
N LEU A 343 -9.86 0.70 0.78
CA LEU A 343 -10.88 0.34 -0.18
C LEU A 343 -11.04 1.48 -1.19
N VAL A 344 -11.11 1.14 -2.47
CA VAL A 344 -11.33 2.09 -3.56
C VAL A 344 -12.67 1.80 -4.19
N GLN A 345 -13.60 2.72 -4.02
CA GLN A 345 -14.91 2.69 -4.68
C GLN A 345 -14.85 3.46 -5.99
N TYR A 346 -15.44 2.88 -7.04
CA TYR A 346 -15.60 3.55 -8.32
C TYR A 346 -17.08 3.80 -8.57
N GLU A 347 -17.41 5.03 -8.95
CA GLU A 347 -18.75 5.33 -9.43
C GLU A 347 -19.04 4.57 -10.73
N ASP A 348 -20.27 4.09 -10.86
CA ASP A 348 -20.74 3.52 -12.11
C ASP A 348 -20.68 4.59 -13.20
N ALA A 349 -19.92 4.31 -14.26
CA ALA A 349 -20.20 4.98 -15.53
C ALA A 349 -21.65 4.63 -15.91
N GLU A 350 -22.55 5.60 -15.91
CA GLU A 350 -23.94 5.42 -16.32
C GLU A 350 -24.00 4.80 -17.73
N GLY A 351 -24.15 3.48 -17.81
CA GLY A 351 -24.18 2.75 -19.08
C GLY A 351 -24.10 1.24 -18.88
N LYS A 352 -24.88 0.48 -19.66
CA LYS A 352 -24.68 -0.97 -19.75
C LYS A 352 -23.30 -1.23 -20.36
N PRO A 353 -22.44 -2.05 -19.74
CA PRO A 353 -21.11 -2.31 -20.28
C PRO A 353 -21.23 -2.99 -21.65
N ASP A 354 -20.74 -2.34 -22.69
CA ASP A 354 -20.59 -2.93 -24.02
C ASP A 354 -19.27 -3.71 -24.10
N ARG A 355 -19.20 -4.73 -24.95
CA ARG A 355 -17.97 -5.48 -25.23
C ARG A 355 -16.86 -4.58 -25.79
N SER A 356 -17.24 -3.45 -26.38
CA SER A 356 -16.33 -2.38 -26.82
C SER A 356 -15.82 -1.49 -25.67
N ASP A 357 -16.51 -1.42 -24.53
CA ASP A 357 -16.07 -0.71 -23.31
C ASP A 357 -14.92 -1.42 -22.59
N LEU A 358 -14.61 -2.68 -22.96
CA LEU A 358 -13.38 -3.35 -22.52
C LEU A 358 -12.12 -2.58 -22.94
N LEU A 359 -12.22 -1.71 -23.95
CA LEU A 359 -11.13 -0.82 -24.42
C LEU A 359 -11.38 0.65 -24.05
N HIS A 360 -12.63 1.08 -23.92
CA HIS A 360 -13.01 2.44 -23.51
C HIS A 360 -13.58 2.47 -22.08
N ASN A 361 -12.79 2.98 -21.13
CA ASN A 361 -13.21 3.07 -19.74
C ASN A 361 -13.35 4.56 -19.36
N THR A 362 -14.59 5.04 -19.26
CA THR A 362 -14.93 6.33 -18.66
C THR A 362 -14.61 6.22 -17.16
N GLY A 363 -13.49 6.80 -16.75
CA GLY A 363 -13.07 6.77 -15.35
C GLY A 363 -14.04 7.57 -14.49
N GLY A 364 -14.93 6.89 -13.79
CA GLY A 364 -15.70 7.48 -12.69
C GLY A 364 -14.75 8.02 -11.62
N ALA A 365 -15.23 8.96 -10.80
CA ALA A 365 -14.47 9.44 -9.66
C ALA A 365 -14.15 8.27 -8.73
N ALA A 366 -12.86 8.06 -8.43
CA ALA A 366 -12.45 7.05 -7.46
C ALA A 366 -12.50 7.65 -6.05
N LYS A 367 -13.14 6.97 -5.11
CA LYS A 367 -13.11 7.32 -3.70
C LYS A 367 -12.20 6.32 -2.98
N ILE A 368 -11.03 6.79 -2.56
CA ILE A 368 -10.08 6.02 -1.76
C ILE A 368 -10.47 6.20 -0.29
N MET A 369 -10.66 5.09 0.42
CA MET A 369 -11.12 5.06 1.81
C MET A 369 -10.13 4.23 2.64
N PRO A 370 -9.36 4.84 3.55
CA PRO A 370 -8.55 4.08 4.50
C PRO A 370 -9.46 3.25 5.40
N LEU A 371 -9.05 2.01 5.69
CA LEU A 371 -9.71 1.23 6.72
C LEU A 371 -9.46 1.83 8.11
N PRO A 372 -10.41 1.69 9.04
CA PRO A 372 -10.30 2.32 10.34
C PRO A 372 -9.15 1.74 11.17
N ARG A 373 -8.34 2.61 11.77
CA ARG A 373 -7.12 2.21 12.49
C ARG A 373 -7.42 1.24 13.64
N GLU A 374 -8.49 1.50 14.39
CA GLU A 374 -8.86 0.67 15.55
C GLU A 374 -9.27 -0.75 15.11
N ALA A 375 -9.87 -0.90 13.93
CA ALA A 375 -10.16 -2.21 13.36
C ALA A 375 -8.87 -2.98 13.04
N ILE A 376 -7.87 -2.33 12.44
CA ILE A 376 -6.57 -2.96 12.19
C ILE A 376 -5.88 -3.35 13.49
N ALA A 377 -5.79 -2.43 14.46
CA ALA A 377 -5.14 -2.65 15.75
C ALA A 377 -5.73 -3.88 16.48
N ARG A 378 -7.08 -3.98 16.55
CA ARG A 378 -7.77 -5.12 17.15
C ARG A 378 -7.41 -6.47 16.54
N ARG A 379 -7.06 -6.53 15.25
CA ARG A 379 -6.65 -7.78 14.58
C ARG A 379 -5.17 -8.06 14.77
N MET A 380 -4.34 -7.02 14.79
CA MET A 380 -2.89 -7.15 15.04
C MET A 380 -2.60 -7.62 16.48
N ASP A 381 -3.37 -7.17 17.48
CA ASP A 381 -3.19 -7.54 18.88
C ASP A 381 -3.56 -9.00 19.21
N ARG A 382 -4.30 -9.67 18.33
CA ARG A 382 -4.72 -11.08 18.51
C ARG A 382 -3.70 -12.08 18.01
N ARG A 383 -2.71 -11.61 17.24
CA ARG A 383 -1.60 -12.41 16.73
C ARG A 383 -0.59 -12.67 17.83
#